data_AF-A0AA88ICY9-F1
#
_entry.id   AF-A0AA88ICY9-F1
#
_cell.length_a   1.000
_cell.length_b   1.000
_cell.length_c   1.000
_cell.angle_alpha   90.00
_cell.angle_beta   90.00
_cell.angle_gamma   90.00
#
_symmetry.space_group_name_H-M   'P 1'
#
loop_
_entity.id
_entity.type
_entity.pdbx_description
1 polymer ?
#
loop_
_entity_poly.entity_id
_entity_poly.type
_entity_poly.pdbx_seq_one_letter_code
_entity_poly.pdbx_strand_id
1 'polypeptide(L)'
;MRLSLAFLGKIAPGNIYIGKHRVYPKVHNHTVQNIRKLLQREDRNMLLLRNAYYSWDKSEECENQWGEMEASRPVDELKEIKRRYMKPSVTMSDLLDKMRCTDRWD
;
A
#
# COMPACT_ATOMS: atom_id res chain seq x y z
N MET A 1 -17.61 -31.61 -7.89
CA MET A 1 -19.07 -31.41 -8.04
C MET A 1 -19.44 -30.15 -8.85
N ARG A 2 -18.71 -29.78 -9.92
CA ARG A 2 -19.07 -28.64 -10.79
C ARG A 2 -19.83 -29.06 -12.05
N LEU A 3 -19.58 -30.28 -12.55
CA LEU A 3 -20.25 -30.83 -13.74
C LEU A 3 -21.75 -31.09 -13.53
N SER A 4 -22.16 -31.63 -12.37
CA SER A 4 -23.57 -31.95 -12.08
C SER A 4 -24.48 -30.72 -12.02
N LEU A 5 -23.96 -29.57 -11.60
CA LEU A 5 -24.72 -28.31 -11.56
C LEU A 5 -24.82 -27.62 -12.93
N ALA A 6 -23.85 -27.86 -13.84
CA ALA A 6 -23.93 -27.42 -15.23
C ALA A 6 -25.00 -28.20 -16.01
N PHE A 7 -25.13 -29.52 -15.77
CA PHE A 7 -26.19 -30.34 -16.37
C PHE A 7 -27.60 -29.98 -15.91
N LEU A 8 -27.76 -29.39 -14.73
CA LEU A 8 -29.05 -28.90 -14.21
C LEU A 8 -29.42 -27.50 -14.75
N GLY A 9 -28.64 -26.91 -15.66
CA GLY A 9 -28.88 -25.58 -16.23
C GLY A 9 -28.75 -24.43 -15.22
N LYS A 10 -28.23 -24.70 -14.02
CA LYS A 10 -28.15 -23.73 -12.91
C LYS A 10 -26.86 -22.92 -12.91
N ILE A 11 -25.93 -23.21 -13.82
CA ILE A 11 -24.66 -22.51 -13.95
C ILE A 11 -24.49 -22.08 -15.42
N ALA A 12 -24.15 -20.80 -15.59
CA ALA A 12 -23.74 -20.20 -16.85
C ALA A 12 -22.67 -21.03 -17.59
N PRO A 13 -22.78 -21.26 -18.91
CA PRO A 13 -21.70 -21.89 -19.66
C PRO A 13 -20.47 -20.97 -19.72
N GLY A 14 -19.31 -21.46 -19.29
CA GLY A 14 -18.05 -20.71 -19.28
C GLY A 14 -17.79 -19.95 -17.98
N ASN A 15 -17.13 -18.78 -18.08
CA ASN A 15 -16.81 -17.96 -16.90
C ASN A 15 -18.07 -17.24 -16.39
N ILE A 16 -18.41 -17.45 -15.11
CA ILE A 16 -19.63 -16.88 -14.51
C ILE A 16 -19.63 -15.35 -14.42
N TYR A 17 -18.46 -14.69 -14.45
CA TYR A 17 -18.34 -13.24 -14.28
C TYR A 17 -18.26 -12.46 -15.60
N ILE A 18 -17.98 -13.13 -16.72
CA ILE A 18 -17.58 -12.48 -17.99
C ILE A 18 -18.30 -13.16 -19.18
N GLY A 19 -18.57 -12.39 -20.24
CA GLY A 19 -19.15 -12.91 -21.49
C GLY A 19 -20.67 -12.81 -21.55
N LYS A 20 -21.26 -13.41 -22.60
CA LYS A 20 -22.68 -13.26 -22.95
C LYS A 20 -23.63 -13.85 -21.90
N HIS A 21 -23.26 -14.98 -21.31
CA HIS A 21 -24.10 -15.73 -20.39
C HIS A 21 -23.60 -15.65 -18.95
N ARG A 22 -23.19 -14.47 -18.47
CA ARG A 22 -22.72 -14.27 -17.09
C ARG A 22 -23.85 -14.31 -16.06
N VAL A 23 -23.52 -14.64 -14.81
CA VAL A 23 -24.42 -14.56 -13.67
C VAL A 23 -24.42 -13.14 -13.13
N TYR A 24 -25.55 -12.44 -13.23
CA TYR A 24 -25.67 -11.09 -12.69
C TYR A 24 -25.84 -11.14 -11.17
N PRO A 25 -24.96 -10.49 -10.38
CA PRO A 25 -25.15 -10.39 -8.95
C PRO A 25 -26.41 -9.57 -8.65
N LYS A 26 -27.23 -10.03 -7.71
CA LYS A 26 -28.41 -9.28 -7.27
C LYS A 26 -27.96 -8.11 -6.40
N VAL A 27 -28.54 -6.93 -6.65
CA VAL A 27 -28.34 -5.77 -5.78
C VAL A 27 -29.18 -5.98 -4.52
N HIS A 28 -28.54 -5.95 -3.36
CA HIS A 28 -29.20 -6.10 -2.08
C HIS A 28 -29.41 -4.74 -1.41
N ASN A 29 -30.47 -4.60 -0.61
CA ASN A 29 -30.80 -3.34 0.07
C ASN A 29 -29.67 -2.81 0.96
N HIS A 30 -28.91 -3.70 1.62
CA HIS A 30 -27.76 -3.29 2.44
C HIS A 30 -26.64 -2.66 1.59
N THR A 31 -26.43 -3.14 0.36
CA THR A 31 -25.47 -2.57 -0.59
C THR A 31 -25.88 -1.17 -1.00
N VAL A 32 -27.16 -0.95 -1.27
CA VAL A 32 -27.73 0.36 -1.59
C VAL A 32 -27.56 1.32 -0.41
N GLN A 33 -27.83 0.87 0.81
CA GLN A 33 -27.64 1.69 2.02
C GLN A 33 -26.17 2.07 2.24
N ASN A 34 -25.23 1.16 1.97
CA ASN A 34 -23.80 1.45 2.07
C ASN A 34 -23.36 2.50 1.03
N ILE A 35 -23.80 2.35 -0.22
CA ILE A 35 -23.52 3.34 -1.28
C ILE A 35 -24.08 4.71 -0.90
N ARG A 36 -25.31 4.75 -0.37
CA ARG A 36 -25.92 6.01 0.11
C ARG A 36 -25.09 6.67 1.20
N LYS A 37 -24.57 5.91 2.16
CA LYS A 37 -23.68 6.44 3.22
C LYS A 37 -22.36 6.96 2.64
N LEU A 38 -21.81 6.30 1.62
CA LEU A 38 -20.59 6.76 0.95
C LEU A 38 -20.83 8.11 0.25
N LEU A 39 -21.91 8.23 -0.52
CA LEU A 39 -22.29 9.49 -1.17
C LEU A 39 -22.46 10.62 -0.15
N GLN A 40 -23.13 10.36 0.98
CA GLN A 40 -23.27 11.37 2.04
C GLN A 40 -21.94 11.81 2.66
N ARG A 41 -20.95 10.91 2.73
CA ARG A 41 -19.59 11.28 3.19
C ARG A 41 -18.88 12.12 2.15
N GLU A 42 -19.01 11.74 0.88
CA GLU A 42 -18.43 12.46 -0.24
C GLU A 42 -18.99 13.88 -0.35
N ASP A 43 -20.31 14.06 -0.24
CA ASP A 43 -20.96 15.37 -0.22
C ASP A 43 -20.41 16.27 0.89
N ARG A 44 -20.20 15.71 2.09
CA ARG A 44 -19.61 16.43 3.22
C ARG A 44 -18.15 16.80 2.95
N ASN A 45 -17.37 15.87 2.41
CA ASN A 45 -15.98 16.12 2.06
C ASN A 45 -15.88 17.21 0.99
N MET A 46 -16.72 17.16 -0.04
CA MET A 46 -16.77 18.16 -1.10
C MET A 46 -17.12 19.54 -0.56
N LEU A 47 -18.06 19.63 0.39
CA LEU A 47 -18.39 20.90 1.04
C LEU A 47 -17.18 21.48 1.79
N LEU A 48 -16.45 20.63 2.53
CA LEU A 48 -15.27 21.04 3.29
C LEU A 48 -14.11 21.47 2.38
N LEU A 49 -13.89 20.74 1.30
CA LEU A 49 -12.79 20.97 0.37
C LEU A 49 -13.07 22.10 -0.63
N ARG A 50 -14.32 22.59 -0.72
CA ARG A 50 -14.72 23.64 -1.66
C ARG A 50 -13.98 24.96 -1.43
N ASN A 51 -13.71 25.30 -0.18
CA ASN A 51 -13.13 26.58 0.19
C ASN A 51 -11.73 26.34 0.76
N ALA A 52 -10.71 26.57 -0.08
CA ALA A 52 -9.33 26.53 0.38
C ALA A 52 -9.05 27.68 1.35
N TYR A 53 -8.28 27.41 2.41
CA TYR A 53 -7.88 28.43 3.38
C TYR A 53 -6.84 29.39 2.80
N TYR A 54 -5.94 28.89 1.94
CA TYR A 54 -4.95 29.67 1.22
C TYR A 54 -5.20 29.62 -0.29
N SER A 55 -4.79 30.68 -0.99
CA SER A 55 -4.63 30.64 -2.44
C SER A 55 -3.43 29.77 -2.81
N TRP A 56 -3.45 29.23 -4.03
CA TRP A 56 -2.38 28.39 -4.56
C TRP A 56 -0.99 29.03 -4.39
N ASP A 57 -0.85 30.30 -4.80
CA ASP A 57 0.41 31.03 -4.74
C ASP A 57 0.99 31.08 -3.32
N LYS A 58 0.14 31.30 -2.31
CA LYS A 58 0.56 31.35 -0.90
C LYS A 58 0.91 29.97 -0.34
N SER A 59 0.27 28.91 -0.83
CA SER A 59 0.63 27.56 -0.41
C SER A 59 2.01 27.14 -0.92
N GLU A 60 2.37 27.52 -2.15
CA GLU A 60 3.67 27.20 -2.75
C GLU A 60 4.80 27.95 -2.04
N GLU A 61 4.61 29.24 -1.72
CA GLU A 61 5.55 30.03 -0.93
C GLU A 61 5.79 29.43 0.46
N CYS A 62 4.73 28.95 1.11
CA CYS A 62 4.81 28.28 2.40
C CYS A 62 5.56 26.96 2.29
N GLU A 63 5.24 26.10 1.31
CA GLU A 63 5.93 24.82 1.15
C GLU A 63 7.44 24.99 0.92
N ASN A 64 7.85 26.00 0.15
CA ASN A 64 9.27 26.30 -0.06
C ASN A 64 9.97 26.75 1.24
N GLN A 65 9.31 27.55 2.08
CA GLN A 65 9.85 27.97 3.39
C GLN A 65 9.99 26.81 4.37
N TRP A 66 9.02 25.90 4.41
CA TRP A 66 9.02 24.76 5.32
C TRP A 66 9.91 23.62 4.81
N GLY A 67 9.96 23.40 3.49
CA GLY A 67 10.80 22.39 2.85
C GLY A 67 12.28 22.57 3.14
N GLU A 68 12.78 23.81 3.21
CA GLU A 68 14.17 24.08 3.58
C GLU A 68 14.46 23.76 5.07
N MET A 69 13.50 23.99 5.96
CA MET A 69 13.65 23.73 7.40
C MET A 69 13.49 22.24 7.78
N GLU A 70 12.58 21.52 7.12
CA GLU A 70 12.21 20.15 7.51
C GLU A 70 12.87 19.06 6.66
N ALA A 71 13.31 19.32 5.41
CA ALA A 71 13.84 18.27 4.54
C ALA A 71 15.12 17.59 5.06
N SER A 72 15.88 18.26 5.94
CA SER A 72 17.16 17.73 6.44
C SER A 72 16.99 16.73 7.59
N ARG A 73 15.99 16.92 8.46
CA ARG A 73 15.87 16.16 9.72
C ARG A 73 15.42 14.69 9.55
N PRO A 74 14.33 14.37 8.83
CA PRO A 74 13.83 13.01 8.75
C PRO A 74 14.69 12.13 7.83
N VAL A 75 15.38 12.71 6.83
CA VAL A 75 16.21 11.96 5.89
C VAL A 75 17.44 11.38 6.58
N ASP A 76 18.07 12.14 7.48
CA ASP A 76 19.26 11.67 8.19
C ASP A 76 18.91 10.65 9.28
N GLU A 77 17.79 10.84 9.99
CA GLU A 77 17.25 9.83 10.91
C GLU A 77 16.89 8.52 10.19
N LEU A 78 16.30 8.60 9.00
CA LEU A 78 16.01 7.42 8.17
C LEU A 78 17.28 6.72 7.68
N LYS A 79 18.34 7.46 7.34
CA LYS A 79 19.65 6.88 7.00
C LYS A 79 20.26 6.16 8.20
N GLU A 80 20.16 6.74 9.40
CA GLU A 80 20.66 6.10 10.62
C GLU A 80 19.90 4.82 10.96
N ILE A 81 18.57 4.85 10.89
CA ILE A 81 17.72 3.68 11.06
C ILE A 81 18.15 2.58 10.07
N LYS A 82 18.31 2.94 8.79
CA LYS A 82 18.75 1.99 7.76
C LYS A 82 20.15 1.41 8.06
N ARG A 83 21.07 2.21 8.59
CA ARG A 83 22.41 1.74 9.02
C ARG A 83 22.33 0.81 10.23
N ARG A 84 21.47 1.07 11.21
CA ARG A 84 21.27 0.23 12.40
C ARG A 84 20.71 -1.16 12.07
N TYR A 85 19.82 -1.24 11.08
CA TYR A 85 19.20 -2.50 10.65
C TYR A 85 19.94 -3.21 9.50
N MET A 86 20.98 -2.60 8.94
CA MET A 86 21.86 -3.27 7.97
C MET A 86 22.84 -4.20 8.70
N LYS A 87 23.04 -5.39 8.14
CA LYS A 87 24.08 -6.30 8.64
C LYS A 87 25.45 -5.61 8.49
N PRO A 88 26.33 -5.70 9.51
CA PRO A 88 27.68 -5.14 9.40
C PRO A 88 28.42 -5.80 8.24
N SER A 89 29.26 -5.03 7.55
CA SER A 89 30.14 -5.55 6.50
C SER A 89 31.11 -6.56 7.13
N VAL A 90 31.14 -7.79 6.61
CA VAL A 90 32.11 -8.80 7.02
C VAL A 90 33.43 -8.48 6.34
N THR A 91 34.51 -8.34 7.12
CA THR A 91 35.84 -8.08 6.57
C THR A 91 36.58 -9.39 6.28
N MET A 92 37.56 -9.35 5.39
CA MET A 92 38.36 -10.53 5.03
C MET A 92 39.11 -11.10 6.26
N SER A 93 39.53 -10.23 7.18
CA SER A 93 40.11 -10.64 8.47
C SER A 93 39.16 -11.49 9.31
N ASP A 94 37.88 -11.12 9.39
CA ASP A 94 36.88 -11.88 10.17
C ASP A 94 36.67 -13.30 9.60
N LEU A 95 36.86 -13.46 8.29
CA LEU A 95 36.78 -14.75 7.61
C LEU A 95 38.03 -15.59 7.86
N LEU A 96 39.21 -14.98 7.81
CA LEU A 96 40.49 -15.64 8.06
C LEU A 96 40.61 -16.09 9.52
N ASP A 97 40.13 -15.30 10.48
CA ASP A 97 40.17 -15.67 11.91
C ASP A 97 39.32 -16.91 12.24
N LYS A 98 38.21 -17.14 11.52
CA LYS A 98 37.43 -18.38 11.66
C LYS A 98 38.19 -19.62 11.19
N MET A 99 39.14 -19.47 10.27
CA MET A 99 39.97 -20.58 9.79
C MET A 99 41.09 -20.96 10.75
N ARG A 100 41.40 -20.10 11.74
CA ARG A 100 42.37 -20.41 12.81
C ARG A 100 41.82 -21.36 13.87
N CYS A 101 40.51 -21.66 13.87
CA CYS A 101 39.91 -22.59 14.83
C CYS A 101 40.46 -24.03 14.71
N THR A 102 41.15 -24.36 13.62
CA THR A 102 41.80 -25.65 13.39
C THR A 102 43.31 -25.64 13.59
N ASP A 103 43.91 -24.50 13.96
CA ASP A 103 45.34 -24.45 14.29
C ASP A 103 45.58 -25.25 15.57
N ARG A 104 46.19 -26.42 15.39
CA ARG A 104 46.78 -27.20 16.46
C ARG A 104 48.27 -26.96 16.43
N TRP A 105 48.83 -26.67 17.61
CA TRP A 105 50.27 -26.60 17.79
C TRP A 105 50.77 -28.06 17.91
N ASP A 106 51.74 -28.43 17.08
CA ASP A 106 52.51 -29.68 17.24
C ASP A 106 53.45 -29.60 18.45
#